data_AF-A0ABD5XIY3-F1
#
_entry.id   AF-A0ABD5XIY3-F1
#
_cell.length_a   1.000
_cell.length_b   1.000
_cell.length_c   1.000
_cell.angle_alpha   90.00
_cell.angle_beta   90.00
_cell.angle_gamma   90.00
#
_symmetry.space_group_name_H-M   'P 1'
#
loop_
_entity.id
_entity.type
_entity.pdbx_description
1 polymer ?
#
loop_
_entity_poly.entity_id
_entity_poly.type
_entity_poly.pdbx_seq_one_letter_code
_entity_poly.pdbx_strand_id
1 'polypeptide(L)' 'MGSEPVHPPDSGGEHPERPRLASRLTTHPDGREECTIYPADATPEDQLTQWLSAFEGSFVDVDSMA' A
#
# COMPACT_ATOMS: atom_id res chain seq x y z
N MET A 1 -7.46 26.43 -28.42
CA MET A 1 -8.49 26.08 -27.43
C MET A 1 -8.39 24.57 -27.22
N GLY A 2 -7.58 24.14 -26.26
CA GLY A 2 -7.34 22.70 -26.01
C GLY A 2 -8.47 22.14 -25.16
N SER A 3 -9.08 21.05 -25.59
CA SER A 3 -10.08 20.34 -24.81
C SER A 3 -9.37 19.64 -23.65
N GLU A 4 -9.67 20.05 -22.41
CA GLU A 4 -9.27 19.29 -21.23
C GLU A 4 -9.98 17.92 -21.26
N PRO A 5 -9.28 16.81 -20.96
CA PRO A 5 -9.92 15.50 -20.89
C PRO A 5 -10.92 15.51 -19.72
N VAL A 6 -12.21 15.50 -20.06
CA VAL A 6 -13.30 15.31 -19.11
C VAL A 6 -13.17 13.90 -18.53
N HIS A 7 -12.73 13.80 -17.28
CA HIS A 7 -12.77 12.54 -16.56
C HIS A 7 -14.25 12.14 -16.43
N PRO A 8 -14.69 10.99 -16.99
CA PRO A 8 -16.05 10.52 -16.76
C PRO A 8 -16.25 10.30 -15.26
N PRO A 9 -17.45 10.55 -14.70
CA PRO A 9 -17.70 10.20 -13.31
C PRO A 9 -17.45 8.70 -13.14
N ASP A 10 -16.65 8.34 -12.13
CA ASP A 10 -16.42 6.97 -11.69
C ASP A 10 -17.78 6.25 -11.68
N SER A 11 -17.99 5.38 -12.67
CA SER A 11 -19.19 4.56 -12.75
C SER A 11 -19.11 3.61 -11.57
N GLY A 12 -19.96 3.85 -10.57
CA GLY A 12 -19.97 3.18 -9.27
C GLY A 12 -20.10 1.67 -9.34
N GLY A 13 -19.01 0.99 -9.68
CA GLY A 13 -18.75 -0.35 -9.20
C GLY A 13 -18.52 -0.25 -7.70
N GLU A 14 -19.09 -1.19 -6.95
CA GLU A 14 -18.74 -1.40 -5.55
C GLU A 14 -17.22 -1.62 -5.48
N HIS A 15 -16.46 -0.55 -5.25
CA HIS A 15 -15.07 -0.70 -4.89
C HIS A 15 -15.07 -1.47 -3.57
N PRO A 16 -14.42 -2.64 -3.48
CA PRO A 16 -14.27 -3.30 -2.20
C PRO A 16 -13.72 -2.27 -1.22
N GLU A 17 -14.36 -2.13 -0.06
CA GLU A 17 -13.96 -1.11 0.91
C GLU A 17 -12.46 -1.29 1.17
N ARG A 18 -11.68 -0.25 0.84
CA ARG A 18 -10.23 -0.33 1.05
C ARG A 18 -9.98 -0.53 2.53
N PRO A 19 -9.20 -1.55 2.93
CA PRO A 19 -8.91 -1.76 4.34
C PRO A 19 -8.17 -0.56 4.90
N ARG A 20 -8.44 -0.23 6.17
CA ARG A 20 -7.63 0.76 6.89
C ARG A 20 -6.24 0.19 7.09
N LEU A 21 -5.22 0.91 6.65
CA LEU A 21 -3.83 0.50 6.77
C LEU A 21 -3.14 1.26 7.90
N ALA A 22 -2.29 0.57 8.64
CA ALA A 22 -1.36 1.12 9.62
C ALA A 22 0.08 0.79 9.22
N SER A 23 1.03 1.52 9.80
CA SER A 23 2.46 1.35 9.54
C SER A 23 3.25 1.25 10.84
N ARG A 24 4.26 0.38 10.85
CA ARG A 24 5.24 0.26 11.94
C ARG A 24 6.65 0.41 11.40
N LEU A 25 7.43 1.28 12.03
CA LEU A 25 8.87 1.44 11.76
C LEU A 25 9.68 0.65 12.78
N THR A 26 10.69 -0.07 12.31
CA THR A 26 11.65 -0.81 13.13
C THR A 26 13.07 -0.47 12.69
N THR A 27 13.91 -0.04 13.63
CA THR A 27 15.35 0.17 13.39
C THR A 27 16.10 -1.12 13.69
N HIS A 28 16.82 -1.65 12.70
CA HIS A 28 17.60 -2.89 12.82
C HIS A 28 18.98 -2.62 13.44
N PRO A 29 19.68 -3.64 13.98
CA PRO A 29 21.00 -3.49 14.59
C PRO A 29 22.09 -2.96 13.63
N ASP A 30 21.90 -3.14 12.33
CA ASP A 30 22.76 -2.61 11.27
C ASP A 30 22.48 -1.12 10.94
N GLY A 31 21.53 -0.50 11.65
CA GLY A 31 21.14 0.89 11.48
C GLY A 31 20.11 1.13 10.38
N ARG A 32 19.68 0.10 9.64
CA ARG A 32 18.68 0.26 8.59
C ARG A 32 17.28 0.36 9.17
N GLU A 33 16.44 1.19 8.55
CA GLU A 33 15.03 1.27 8.87
C GLU A 33 14.22 0.30 8.00
N GLU A 34 13.30 -0.41 8.64
CA GLU A 34 12.29 -1.25 8.00
C GLU A 34 10.89 -0.68 8.30
N CYS A 35 10.10 -0.48 7.26
CA CYS A 35 8.71 -0.07 7.35
C CYS A 35 7.80 -1.25 7.00
N THR A 36 6.91 -1.61 7.92
CA THR A 36 5.88 -2.63 7.72
C THR A 36 4.51 -1.99 7.64
N ILE A 37 3.79 -2.23 6.54
CA ILE A 37 2.40 -1.82 6.33
C ILE A 37 1.49 -3.04 6.51
N TYR A 38 0.40 -2.87 7.26
CA TYR A 38 -0.56 -3.93 7.58
C TYR A 38 -1.98 -3.37 7.75
N PRO A 39 -3.04 -4.19 7.55
CA PRO A 39 -4.41 -3.79 7.86
C PRO A 39 -4.59 -3.58 9.36
N ALA A 40 -5.07 -2.41 9.76
CA ALA A 40 -5.24 -2.01 11.15
C ALA A 40 -6.31 -2.85 11.87
N ASP A 41 -7.34 -3.27 11.13
CA ASP A 41 -8.52 -3.97 11.66
C ASP A 41 -8.51 -5.47 11.33
N ALA A 42 -7.37 -6.02 10.88
CA ALA A 42 -7.25 -7.44 10.57
C ALA A 42 -7.24 -8.32 11.84
N THR A 43 -7.87 -9.49 11.72
CA THR A 43 -7.76 -10.54 12.75
C THR A 43 -6.29 -10.93 12.94
N PRO A 44 -5.90 -11.50 14.10
CA PRO A 44 -4.53 -11.99 14.29
C PRO A 44 -4.08 -12.99 13.21
N GLU A 45 -5.02 -13.75 12.66
CA GLU A 45 -4.81 -14.76 11.60
C GLU A 45 -4.49 -14.07 10.27
N ASP A 46 -5.28 -13.07 9.90
CA ASP A 46 -5.11 -12.29 8.68
C ASP A 46 -3.84 -11.43 8.71
N GLN A 47 -3.46 -10.91 9.87
CA GLN A 47 -2.24 -10.12 10.05
C GLN A 47 -0.96 -10.91 9.72
N LEU A 48 -0.98 -12.25 9.84
CA LEU A 48 0.17 -13.09 9.49
C LEU A 48 0.40 -13.21 7.98
N THR A 49 -0.61 -12.87 7.17
CA THR A 49 -0.58 -13.09 5.72
C THR A 49 -0.73 -11.80 4.91
N GLN A 50 -1.26 -10.74 5.51
CA GLN A 50 -1.56 -9.47 4.84
C GLN A 50 -0.64 -8.35 5.33
N TRP A 51 0.65 -8.47 5.05
CA TRP A 51 1.68 -7.50 5.46
C TRP A 51 2.70 -7.30 4.37
N LEU A 52 3.19 -6.06 4.26
CA LEU A 52 4.26 -5.68 3.35
C LEU A 52 5.35 -4.96 4.14
N SER A 53 6.53 -5.55 4.18
CA SER A 53 7.72 -4.95 4.80
C SER A 53 8.75 -4.56 3.74
N ALA A 54 9.36 -3.40 3.92
CA ALA A 54 10.38 -2.88 3.04
C ALA A 54 11.45 -2.12 3.82
N PHE A 55 12.70 -2.28 3.43
CA PHE A 55 13.80 -1.46 3.97
C PHE A 55 13.84 -0.09 3.28
N GLU A 56 14.46 0.88 3.95
CA GLU A 56 14.81 2.17 3.35
C GLU A 56 15.47 1.97 1.96
N GLY A 57 15.02 2.75 0.97
CA GLY A 57 15.53 2.68 -0.40
C GLY A 57 14.94 1.55 -1.25
N SER A 58 14.01 0.75 -0.72
CA SER A 58 13.26 -0.23 -1.52
C SER A 58 12.22 0.46 -2.39
N PHE A 59 12.19 0.14 -3.67
CA PHE A 59 11.18 0.63 -4.61
C PHE A 59 10.69 -0.53 -5.48
N VAL A 60 9.45 -0.42 -5.94
CA VAL A 60 8.91 -1.30 -6.95
C VAL A 60 8.82 -0.53 -8.25
N ASP A 61 9.34 -1.11 -9.32
CA ASP A 61 9.15 -0.58 -10.66
C ASP A 61 7.72 -0.88 -11.14
N VAL A 62 6.94 0.18 -11.36
CA VAL A 62 5.53 0.07 -11.75
C VAL A 62 5.38 -0.46 -13.17
N ASP A 63 6.32 -0.15 -14.06
CA ASP A 63 6.32 -0.63 -15.46
C ASP A 63 6.54 -2.15 -15.53
N SER A 64 7.31 -2.70 -14.58
CA SER A 64 7.57 -4.13 -14.42
C SER A 64 6.40 -4.95 -13.85
N MET A 65 5.31 -4.31 -13.41
CA MET A 65 4.11 -4.96 -12.85
C MET A 65 2.99 -5.20 -13.88
N ALA A 66 3.33 -5.23 -15.17
CA ALA A 66 2.40 -5.46 -16.28
C ALA A 66 1.83 -6.89 -16.33
#